data_AF-A0A2X1L4I3-F1
#
_entry.id   AF-A0A2X1L4I3-F1
#
_cell.length_a   1.000
_cell.length_b   1.000
_cell.length_c   1.000
_cell.angle_alpha   90.00
_cell.angle_beta   90.00
_cell.angle_gamma   90.00
#
_symmetry.space_group_name_H-M   'P 1'
#
loop_
_entity.id
_entity.type
_entity.pdbx_description
1 polymer ?
#
loop_
_entity_poly.entity_id
_entity_poly.type
_entity_poly.pdbx_seq_one_letter_code
_entity_poly.pdbx_strand_id
1 'polypeptide(L)' 'MNISQAMIIPLFPVYDEKKHLLTIEIRPPMDACIASADNKTIARQMNKTVEILVGPHPEQYVWVLKLLKTRKSNEADPYP' A
#
# COMPACT_ATOMS: atom_id res chain seq x y z
N MET A 1 12.69 12.86 -9.17
CA MET A 1 12.22 14.20 -8.78
C MET A 1 10.72 14.11 -8.57
N ASN A 2 10.23 14.43 -7.36
CA ASN A 2 8.79 14.47 -7.09
C ASN A 2 8.22 15.75 -7.72
N ILE A 3 7.30 15.59 -8.67
CA ILE A 3 6.90 16.66 -9.60
C ILE A 3 5.93 17.64 -8.94
N SER A 4 4.97 17.15 -8.15
CA SER A 4 3.90 17.98 -7.58
C SER A 4 4.19 18.48 -6.16
N GLN A 5 5.12 17.83 -5.43
CA GLN A 5 5.35 18.09 -3.99
C GLN A 5 4.06 17.98 -3.15
N ALA A 6 3.07 17.24 -3.64
CA ALA A 6 1.78 17.11 -2.97
C ALA A 6 1.89 16.21 -1.73
N MET A 7 1.00 16.46 -0.76
CA MET A 7 0.83 15.57 0.38
C MET A 7 0.26 14.23 -0.08
N ILE A 8 0.79 13.14 0.48
CA ILE A 8 0.32 11.78 0.21
C ILE A 8 -0.53 11.35 1.40
N ILE A 9 -1.82 11.09 1.16
CA ILE A 9 -2.77 10.65 2.19
C ILE A 9 -3.16 9.20 1.91
N PRO A 10 -2.76 8.24 2.76
CA PRO A 10 -3.12 6.83 2.59
C PRO A 10 -4.58 6.59 2.95
N LEU A 11 -5.25 5.75 2.16
CA LEU A 11 -6.62 5.32 2.42
C LEU A 11 -6.83 3.83 2.11
N PHE A 12 -7.75 3.19 2.82
CA PHE A 12 -8.12 1.80 2.59
C PHE A 12 -9.62 1.56 2.79
N PRO A 13 -10.35 1.13 1.75
CA PRO A 13 -11.75 0.74 1.88
C PRO A 13 -11.89 -0.67 2.47
N VAL A 14 -12.82 -0.82 3.40
CA VAL A 14 -13.20 -2.10 4.02
C VAL A 14 -14.71 -2.24 3.98
N TYR A 15 -15.19 -3.36 3.45
CA TYR A 15 -16.60 -3.71 3.42
C TYR A 15 -16.98 -4.60 4.61
N ASP A 16 -17.98 -4.20 5.39
CA ASP A 16 -18.60 -5.01 6.43
C ASP A 16 -19.84 -5.70 5.86
N GLU A 17 -19.73 -7.01 5.60
CA GLU A 17 -20.80 -7.83 5.03
C GLU A 17 -22.04 -7.93 5.94
N LYS A 18 -21.86 -7.85 7.27
CA LYS A 18 -22.94 -8.03 8.24
C LYS A 18 -23.77 -6.76 8.38
N LYS A 19 -23.11 -5.61 8.30
CA LYS A 19 -23.76 -4.29 8.37
C LYS A 19 -24.13 -3.75 7.00
N HIS A 20 -23.64 -4.35 5.92
CA HIS A 20 -23.74 -3.85 4.55
C HIS A 20 -23.18 -2.42 4.39
N LEU A 21 -22.05 -2.13 5.02
CA LEU A 21 -21.43 -0.80 5.03
C LEU A 21 -20.02 -0.82 4.48
N LEU A 22 -19.67 0.21 3.71
CA LEU A 22 -18.29 0.51 3.32
C LEU A 22 -17.70 1.51 4.30
N THR A 23 -16.63 1.12 4.98
CA THR A 23 -15.82 2.00 5.82
C THR A 23 -14.54 2.36 5.07
N ILE A 24 -14.17 3.63 5.04
CA ILE A 24 -12.90 4.06 4.46
C ILE A 24 -11.99 4.50 5.62
N GLU A 25 -10.93 3.75 5.86
CA GLU A 25 -9.87 4.16 6.77
C GLU A 25 -9.01 5.20 6.08
N ILE A 26 -8.89 6.40 6.66
CA ILE A 26 -8.02 7.47 6.18
C ILE A 26 -6.96 7.71 7.25
N ARG A 27 -5.68 7.57 6.86
CA ARG A 27 -4.56 7.82 7.77
C ARG A 27 -4.08 9.27 7.66
N PRO A 28 -3.35 9.76 8.68
CA PRO A 28 -2.68 11.05 8.57
C PRO A 28 -1.78 11.13 7.32
N PRO A 29 -1.53 12.33 6.78
CA PRO A 29 -0.58 12.53 5.69
C PRO A 29 0.76 11.88 6.03
N MET A 30 1.38 11.25 5.04
CA MET A 30 2.74 10.74 5.18
C MET A 30 3.71 11.91 5.44
N ASP A 31 4.78 11.66 6.22
CA ASP A 31 5.77 12.66 6.62
C ASP A 31 6.26 13.51 5.42
N ALA A 32 6.33 14.83 5.60
CA ALA A 32 6.84 15.76 4.60
C ALA A 32 8.30 15.46 4.19
N CYS A 33 9.08 14.81 5.06
CA CYS A 33 10.43 14.33 4.75
C CYS A 33 10.45 13.31 3.60
N ILE A 34 9.32 12.67 3.30
CA ILE A 34 9.18 11.75 2.15
C ILE A 34 9.17 12.53 0.83
N ALA A 35 8.71 13.78 0.81
CA ALA A 35 8.67 14.59 -0.42
C ALA A 35 10.08 14.92 -0.94
N SER A 36 11.08 15.00 -0.05
CA SER A 36 12.49 15.25 -0.38
C SER A 36 13.34 13.97 -0.48
N ALA A 37 12.77 12.80 -0.17
CA ALA A 37 13.46 11.52 -0.25
C ALA A 37 13.60 11.01 -1.70
N ASP A 38 14.50 10.05 -1.93
CA ASP A 38 14.61 9.39 -3.22
C ASP A 38 13.44 8.43 -3.47
N ASN A 39 13.15 8.15 -4.75
CA ASN A 39 12.00 7.32 -5.15
C ASN A 39 11.98 5.93 -4.48
N LYS A 40 13.13 5.31 -4.17
CA LYS A 40 13.15 3.98 -3.54
C LYS A 40 12.73 4.07 -2.08
N THR A 41 13.19 5.10 -1.37
CA THR A 41 12.79 5.37 0.01
C THR A 41 11.30 5.68 0.10
N ILE A 42 10.78 6.50 -0.81
CA ILE A 42 9.34 6.80 -0.91
C ILE A 42 8.55 5.50 -1.13
N ALA A 43 8.90 4.72 -2.15
CA ALA A 43 8.22 3.47 -2.47
C ALA A 43 8.24 2.47 -1.29
N ARG A 44 9.36 2.39 -0.57
CA ARG A 44 9.46 1.53 0.62
C ARG A 44 8.50 1.97 1.73
N GLN A 45 8.37 3.27 1.97
CA GLN A 45 7.49 3.81 3.00
C GLN A 45 6.00 3.65 2.61
N MET A 46 5.69 3.81 1.32
CA MET A 46 4.35 3.53 0.80
C MET A 46 4.00 2.05 1.01
N ASN A 47 4.90 1.12 0.68
CA ASN A 47 4.67 -0.31 0.89
C ASN A 47 4.44 -0.67 2.36
N LYS A 48 5.22 -0.11 3.30
CA LYS A 48 4.98 -0.30 4.74
C LYS A 48 3.58 0.17 5.16
N THR A 49 3.11 1.26 4.56
CA THR A 49 1.78 1.81 4.85
C THR A 49 0.68 0.89 4.30
N VAL A 50 0.88 0.33 3.10
CA VAL A 50 -0.01 -0.70 2.54
C VAL A 50 -0.05 -1.93 3.44
N GLU A 51 1.11 -2.43 3.91
CA GLU A 51 1.17 -3.58 4.82
C GLU A 51 0.37 -3.34 6.11
N ILE A 52 0.43 -2.13 6.68
CA ILE A 52 -0.35 -1.75 7.87
C ILE A 52 -1.86 -1.73 7.56
N LEU A 53 -2.26 -1.17 6.43
CA LEU A 53 -3.66 -1.02 6.05
C LEU A 53 -4.32 -2.36 5.65
N VAL A 54 -3.56 -3.25 5.03
CA VAL A 54 -4.04 -4.57 4.60
C VAL A 54 -4.12 -5.55 5.78
N GLY A 55 -3.23 -5.42 6.77
CA GLY A 55 -3.11 -6.37 7.88
C GLY A 55 -4.41 -6.71 8.63
N PRO A 56 -5.31 -5.76 8.93
CA PRO A 56 -6.59 -6.04 9.59
C PRO A 56 -7.58 -6.84 8.74
N HIS A 57 -7.57 -6.66 7.42
CA HIS A 57 -8.53 -7.26 6.47
C HIS A 57 -7.82 -7.81 5.22
N PRO A 58 -6.89 -8.77 5.39
CA PRO A 58 -6.11 -9.27 4.27
C PRO A 58 -7.01 -9.92 3.22
N GLU A 59 -8.13 -10.53 3.60
CA GLU A 59 -9.10 -11.15 2.70
C GLU A 59 -9.72 -10.17 1.69
N GLN A 60 -9.73 -8.88 2.00
CA GLN A 60 -10.31 -7.84 1.14
C GLN A 60 -9.30 -7.20 0.17
N TYR A 61 -8.04 -7.65 0.20
CA TYR A 61 -7.02 -7.18 -0.72
C TYR A 61 -7.03 -7.92 -2.06
N VAL A 62 -6.53 -7.28 -3.11
CA VAL A 62 -6.60 -7.77 -4.50
C VAL A 62 -5.48 -8.77 -4.80
N TRP A 63 -5.44 -9.89 -4.07
CA TRP A 63 -4.39 -10.93 -4.18
C TRP A 63 -4.34 -11.67 -5.51
N VAL A 64 -5.37 -11.52 -6.36
CA VAL A 64 -5.35 -12.02 -7.74
C VAL A 64 -4.23 -11.38 -8.57
N LEU A 65 -3.74 -10.19 -8.16
CA LEU A 65 -2.60 -9.55 -8.80
C LEU A 65 -1.30 -10.26 -8.41
N LYS A 66 -0.46 -10.57 -9.40
CA LYS A 66 0.87 -11.15 -9.20
C LYS A 66 1.90 -10.06 -8.79
N LEU A 67 1.69 -9.45 -7.62
CA LEU A 67 2.47 -8.32 -7.08
C LEU A 67 3.99 -8.58 -6.90
N LEU A 68 4.40 -9.83 -6.73
CA LEU A 68 5.77 -10.27 -6.44
C LEU A 68 6.52 -10.75 -7.70
N LYS A 69 6.05 -10.43 -8.90
CA LYS A 69 6.77 -10.75 -10.15
C LYS A 69 8.11 -10.02 -10.28
N THR A 70 8.22 -8.80 -9.76
CA THR A 70 9.45 -7.98 -9.81
C THR A 70 10.40 -8.34 -8.66
N ARG A 71 10.73 -9.63 -8.56
CA ARG A 71 11.62 -10.22 -7.55
C ARG A 71 13.05 -10.36 -8.07
N LYS A 72 13.98 -10.78 -7.19
CA LYS A 72 15.36 -11.06 -7.62
C LYS A 72 15.37 -12.30 -8.51
N SER A 73 16.26 -12.32 -9.50
CA SER A 73 16.32 -13.37 -10.54
C SER A 73 16.56 -14.78 -10.00
N ASN A 74 17.11 -14.90 -8.78
CA ASN A 74 17.49 -16.16 -8.14
C ASN A 74 16.45 -16.73 -7.16
N GLU A 75 15.29 -16.09 -7.02
CA GLU A 75 14.23 -16.60 -6.14
C GLU A 75 13.34 -17.63 -6.88
N ALA A 76 12.61 -18.48 -6.16
CA ALA A 76 11.59 -19.34 -6.78
C ALA A 76 10.34 -18.51 -7.13
N ASP A 77 9.54 -18.95 -8.11
CA ASP A 77 8.26 -18.29 -8.39
C ASP A 77 7.29 -18.59 -7.23
N PRO A 78 6.78 -17.57 -6.51
CA PRO A 78 5.84 -17.79 -5.42
C PRO A 78 4.42 -18.09 -5.92
N TYR A 79 4.16 -17.95 -7.22
CA TYR A 79 2.86 -18.23 -7.81
C TYR A 79 2.78 -19.68 -8.30
N PRO A 80 1.63 -20.35 -8.10
CA PRO A 80 1.35 -21.63 -8.73
C PRO A 80 1.21 -21.49 -10.26
#